data_AF-A0AAV3Y3D9-F1
#
_entry.id   AF-A0AAV3Y3D9-F1
#
_cell.length_a   1.000
_cell.length_b   1.000
_cell.length_c   1.000
_cell.angle_alpha   90.00
_cell.angle_beta   90.00
_cell.angle_gamma   90.00
#
_symmetry.space_group_name_H-M   'P 1'
#
loop_
_entity.id
_entity.type
_entity.pdbx_description
1 polymer ?
#
loop_
_entity_poly.entity_id
_entity_poly.type
_entity_poly.pdbx_seq_one_letter_code
_entity_poly.pdbx_strand_id
1 'polypeptide(L)'
;MTWKHPSSPVTKKFKAQRSAAKVMATVFWDAKGVILLDILPQGQCINAARYCSTLDRLKEAIRRKRPGLLRRGVVLQHDNTTPHSANITQQWLQRYGWEILPHPAHSPDLAPSDFHLFGPLKRHLGGMAFETEDDLISELRNWFDNLDVDFFRVGINSLLSRLQKCIDLHGDYVEK
;
A
#
# COMPACT_ATOMS: atom_id res chain seq x y z
N MET A 1 -13.94 25.35 8.52
CA MET A 1 -13.21 26.44 9.19
C MET A 1 -14.12 27.03 10.25
N THR A 2 -13.78 26.88 11.53
CA THR A 2 -14.51 27.54 12.62
C THR A 2 -13.76 28.82 12.99
N TRP A 3 -14.34 29.97 12.66
CA TRP A 3 -13.84 31.28 13.09
C TRP A 3 -13.98 31.39 14.61
N LYS A 4 -12.89 31.69 15.32
CA LYS A 4 -12.88 31.92 16.77
C LYS A 4 -12.42 33.35 17.07
N HIS A 5 -12.96 33.92 18.14
CA HIS A 5 -12.64 35.27 18.63
C HIS A 5 -11.16 35.33 19.11
N PRO A 6 -10.45 36.48 19.01
CA PRO A 6 -9.04 36.60 19.39
C PRO A 6 -8.70 36.19 20.83
N SER A 7 -9.67 36.31 21.74
CA SER A 7 -9.56 35.91 23.15
C SER A 7 -9.87 34.43 23.40
N SER A 8 -10.20 33.66 22.37
CA SER A 8 -10.52 32.24 22.52
C SER A 8 -9.23 31.45 22.79
N PRO A 9 -9.22 30.53 23.77
CA PRO A 9 -8.06 29.69 24.00
C PRO A 9 -7.71 28.94 22.72
N VAL A 10 -6.43 29.04 22.32
CA VAL A 10 -5.88 28.34 21.17
C VAL A 10 -6.08 26.84 21.40
N THR A 11 -6.69 26.15 20.44
CA THR A 11 -6.81 24.70 20.50
C THR A 11 -5.39 24.12 20.60
N LYS A 12 -5.02 23.60 21.78
CA LYS A 12 -3.72 22.96 21.96
C LYS A 12 -3.69 21.74 21.04
N LYS A 13 -2.89 21.80 19.98
CA LYS A 13 -2.58 20.62 19.18
C LYS A 13 -1.92 19.61 20.13
N PHE A 14 -2.49 18.42 20.23
CA PHE A 14 -1.83 17.32 20.93
C PHE A 14 -0.46 17.11 20.29
N LYS A 15 0.60 17.03 21.10
CA LYS A 15 1.92 16.64 20.59
C LYS A 15 1.83 15.20 20.13
N ALA A 16 2.36 14.91 18.93
CA ALA A 16 2.48 13.55 18.46
C ALA A 16 3.43 12.78 19.39
N GLN A 17 2.87 11.93 20.25
CA GLN A 17 3.62 10.98 21.04
C GLN A 17 3.82 9.72 20.20
N ARG A 18 5.02 9.12 20.22
CA ARG A 18 5.23 7.82 19.57
C ARG A 18 4.24 6.83 20.19
N SER A 19 3.49 6.13 19.35
CA SER A 19 2.63 5.05 19.82
C SER A 19 3.49 4.01 20.54
N ALA A 20 2.96 3.42 21.61
CA ALA A 20 3.67 2.37 22.37
C ALA A 20 3.93 1.12 21.51
N ALA A 21 3.11 0.91 20.49
CA ALA A 21 3.20 -0.20 19.54
C ALA A 21 3.02 0.28 18.08
N LYS A 22 3.56 -0.51 17.15
CA LYS A 22 3.44 -0.35 15.70
C LYS A 22 3.05 -1.70 15.11
N VAL A 23 2.07 -1.68 14.21
CA VAL A 23 1.70 -2.81 13.36
C VAL A 23 2.20 -2.54 11.95
N MET A 24 2.74 -3.56 11.29
CA MET A 24 3.13 -3.47 9.88
C MET A 24 2.13 -4.26 9.04
N ALA A 25 1.52 -3.60 8.05
CA ALA A 25 0.56 -4.20 7.15
C ALA A 25 1.09 -4.15 5.71
N THR A 26 0.94 -5.25 4.98
CA THR A 26 1.21 -5.35 3.55
C THR A 26 -0.11 -5.47 2.82
N VAL A 27 -0.37 -4.56 1.88
CA VAL A 27 -1.61 -4.55 1.09
C VAL A 27 -1.30 -4.79 -0.38
N PHE A 28 -2.05 -5.69 -1.00
CA PHE A 28 -2.08 -5.91 -2.45
C PHE A 28 -3.48 -5.63 -2.97
N TRP A 29 -3.56 -4.87 -4.06
CA TRP A 29 -4.80 -4.40 -4.64
C TRP A 29 -4.64 -4.27 -6.15
N ASP A 30 -5.77 -4.27 -6.87
CA ASP A 30 -5.84 -3.99 -8.30
C ASP A 30 -6.96 -2.99 -8.58
N ALA A 31 -7.24 -2.72 -9.86
CA ALA A 31 -8.31 -1.81 -10.28
C ALA A 31 -9.73 -2.24 -9.84
N LYS A 32 -9.91 -3.41 -9.21
CA LYS A 32 -11.18 -3.88 -8.66
C LYS A 32 -11.21 -3.86 -7.12
N GLY A 33 -10.14 -3.42 -6.46
CA GLY A 33 -10.05 -3.33 -5.00
C GLY A 33 -9.01 -4.23 -4.36
N VAL A 34 -9.07 -4.33 -3.03
CA VAL A 34 -8.08 -5.05 -2.22
C VAL A 34 -8.17 -6.57 -2.42
N ILE A 35 -7.04 -7.16 -2.77
CA ILE A 35 -6.87 -8.61 -2.92
C ILE A 35 -6.45 -9.21 -1.58
N LEU A 36 -5.40 -8.68 -0.96
CA LEU A 36 -4.85 -9.19 0.30
C LEU A 36 -4.45 -8.02 1.21
N LEU A 37 -4.82 -8.13 2.48
CA LEU A 37 -4.24 -7.37 3.59
C LEU A 37 -3.56 -8.39 4.52
N ASP A 38 -2.23 -8.41 4.53
CA ASP A 38 -1.43 -9.31 5.37
C ASP A 38 -0.80 -8.50 6.51
N ILE A 39 -1.13 -8.87 7.75
CA ILE A 39 -0.58 -8.22 8.93
C ILE A 39 0.68 -8.97 9.35
N LEU A 40 1.76 -8.23 9.59
CA LEU A 40 2.99 -8.75 10.14
C LEU A 40 2.86 -8.81 11.67
N PRO A 41 2.99 -9.99 12.29
CA PRO A 41 2.94 -10.11 13.73
C PRO A 41 4.00 -9.24 14.41
N GLN A 42 3.69 -8.75 15.61
CA GLN A 42 4.60 -7.93 16.41
C GLN A 42 5.96 -8.63 16.63
N GLY A 43 7.05 -7.87 16.50
CA GLY A 43 8.41 -8.37 16.68
C GLY A 43 9.00 -9.10 15.47
N GLN A 44 8.26 -9.23 14.38
CA GLN A 44 8.79 -9.76 13.12
C GLN A 44 9.20 -8.64 12.16
N CYS A 45 10.10 -8.98 11.22
CA CYS A 45 10.49 -8.13 10.10
C CYS A 45 10.10 -8.80 8.79
N ILE A 46 9.75 -8.01 7.77
CA ILE A 46 9.61 -8.52 6.41
C ILE A 46 11.03 -8.82 5.88
N ASN A 47 11.43 -10.08 6.01
CA ASN A 47 12.56 -10.62 5.26
C ASN A 47 12.06 -11.33 3.99
N ALA A 48 12.97 -11.76 3.14
CA ALA A 48 12.61 -12.38 1.87
C ALA A 48 11.76 -13.66 2.05
N ALA A 49 12.04 -14.47 3.07
CA ALA A 49 11.26 -15.69 3.33
C ALA A 49 9.83 -15.38 3.77
N ARG A 50 9.66 -14.36 4.62
CA ARG A 50 8.35 -13.86 5.01
C ARG A 50 7.59 -13.31 3.79
N TYR A 51 8.27 -12.57 2.93
CA TYR A 51 7.68 -12.03 1.71
C TYR A 51 7.20 -13.14 0.78
N CYS A 52 7.98 -14.21 0.54
CA CYS A 52 7.53 -15.36 -0.22
C CYS A 52 6.27 -16.02 0.38
N SER A 53 6.20 -16.13 1.72
CA SER A 53 4.99 -16.62 2.39
C SER A 53 3.78 -15.71 2.16
N THR A 54 3.98 -14.39 2.14
CA THR A 54 2.93 -13.44 1.78
C THR A 54 2.53 -13.58 0.31
N LEU A 55 3.46 -13.85 -0.60
CA LEU A 55 3.15 -14.12 -2.02
C LEU A 55 2.35 -15.41 -2.22
N ASP A 56 2.61 -16.47 -1.44
CA ASP A 56 1.78 -17.68 -1.43
C ASP A 56 0.33 -17.36 -1.01
N ARG A 57 0.16 -16.57 0.05
CA ARG A 57 -1.17 -16.10 0.49
C ARG A 57 -1.84 -15.22 -0.57
N LEU A 58 -1.06 -14.38 -1.24
CA LEU A 58 -1.56 -13.50 -2.31
C LEU A 58 -2.05 -14.32 -3.49
N LYS A 59 -1.29 -15.31 -3.93
CA LYS A 59 -1.70 -16.22 -5.02
C LYS A 59 -3.03 -16.91 -4.69
N GLU A 60 -3.20 -17.36 -3.46
CA GLU A 60 -4.47 -17.93 -2.99
C GLU A 60 -5.61 -16.91 -2.92
N ALA A 61 -5.32 -15.67 -2.52
CA ALA A 61 -6.29 -14.59 -2.55
C ALA A 61 -6.71 -14.23 -4.00
N ILE A 62 -5.76 -14.18 -4.94
CA ILE A 62 -6.04 -13.97 -6.37
C ILE A 62 -6.93 -15.09 -6.91
N ARG A 63 -6.60 -16.36 -6.60
CA ARG A 63 -7.38 -17.53 -7.02
C ARG A 63 -8.86 -17.40 -6.64
N ARG A 64 -9.14 -16.89 -5.43
CA ARG A 64 -10.51 -16.71 -4.92
C ARG A 64 -11.18 -15.42 -5.44
N LYS A 65 -10.50 -14.29 -5.37
CA LYS A 65 -11.08 -12.95 -5.61
C LYS A 65 -11.02 -12.49 -7.06
N ARG A 66 -10.16 -13.09 -7.89
CA ARG A 66 -9.93 -12.73 -9.29
C ARG A 66 -9.88 -13.98 -10.18
N PRO A 67 -11.01 -14.69 -10.38
CA PRO A 67 -11.07 -15.86 -11.25
C PRO A 67 -10.50 -15.56 -12.64
N GLY A 68 -9.58 -16.41 -13.10
CA GLY A 68 -8.92 -16.28 -14.41
C GLY A 68 -7.66 -15.40 -14.44
N LEU A 69 -7.37 -14.58 -13.42
CA LEU A 69 -6.18 -13.71 -13.44
C LEU A 69 -4.88 -14.52 -13.48
N LEU A 70 -4.77 -15.58 -12.67
CA LEU A 70 -3.60 -16.47 -12.67
C LEU A 70 -3.36 -17.13 -14.04
N ARG A 71 -4.41 -17.37 -14.83
CA ARG A 71 -4.30 -17.96 -16.18
C ARG A 71 -3.88 -16.92 -17.22
N ARG A 72 -4.28 -15.67 -17.03
CA ARG A 72 -3.97 -14.55 -17.94
C ARG A 72 -2.55 -14.02 -17.75
N GLY A 73 -1.91 -14.35 -16.65
CA GLY A 73 -0.64 -13.76 -16.23
C GLY A 73 -0.86 -12.65 -15.20
N VAL A 74 0.06 -12.58 -14.24
CA VAL A 74 0.08 -11.54 -13.20
C VAL A 74 1.27 -10.63 -13.46
N VAL A 75 1.00 -9.34 -13.57
CA VAL A 75 2.03 -8.29 -13.54
C VAL A 75 2.03 -7.69 -12.15
N LEU A 76 3.12 -7.86 -11.42
CA LEU A 76 3.31 -7.38 -10.06
C LEU A 76 4.12 -6.08 -10.08
N GLN A 77 3.57 -5.03 -9.46
CA GLN A 77 4.32 -3.81 -9.16
C GLN A 77 4.65 -3.81 -7.66
N HIS A 78 5.94 -3.69 -7.34
CA HIS A 78 6.47 -3.51 -5.98
C HIS A 78 7.77 -2.72 -6.02
N ASP A 79 8.22 -2.21 -4.88
CA ASP A 79 9.50 -1.51 -4.78
C ASP A 79 10.70 -2.46 -4.76
N ASN A 80 11.91 -1.93 -4.97
CA ASN A 80 13.14 -2.70 -5.06
C ASN A 80 13.80 -2.97 -3.70
N THR A 81 13.02 -3.09 -2.62
CA THR A 81 13.59 -3.37 -1.28
C THR A 81 14.33 -4.71 -1.26
N THR A 82 15.31 -4.86 -0.35
CA THR A 82 16.14 -6.07 -0.25
C THR A 82 15.32 -7.38 -0.19
N PRO A 83 14.20 -7.47 0.55
CA PRO A 83 13.35 -8.67 0.53
C PRO A 83 12.73 -8.96 -0.84
N HIS A 84 12.38 -7.92 -1.61
CA HIS A 84 11.72 -8.04 -2.91
C HIS A 84 12.70 -8.41 -4.04
N SER A 85 13.93 -7.89 -3.97
CA SER A 85 15.01 -8.17 -4.93
C SER A 85 15.82 -9.43 -4.59
N ALA A 86 15.61 -10.04 -3.43
CA ALA A 86 16.30 -11.26 -3.01
C ALA A 86 16.08 -12.43 -3.99
N ASN A 87 17.12 -13.26 -4.17
CA ASN A 87 17.11 -14.39 -5.10
C ASN A 87 15.93 -15.35 -4.85
N ILE A 88 15.60 -15.64 -3.59
CA ILE A 88 14.47 -16.53 -3.27
C ILE A 88 13.12 -15.95 -3.72
N THR A 89 12.96 -14.63 -3.69
CA THR A 89 11.75 -13.94 -4.16
C THR A 89 11.69 -13.97 -5.69
N GLN A 90 12.81 -13.69 -6.36
CA GLN A 90 12.90 -13.74 -7.82
C GLN A 90 12.62 -15.16 -8.36
N GLN A 91 13.17 -16.18 -7.72
CA GLN A 91 12.88 -17.59 -8.04
C GLN A 91 11.41 -17.94 -7.82
N TRP A 92 10.79 -17.43 -6.76
CA TRP A 92 9.37 -17.63 -6.51
C TRP A 92 8.52 -17.03 -7.64
N LEU A 93 8.81 -15.80 -8.04
CA LEU A 93 8.08 -15.09 -9.10
C LEU A 93 8.25 -15.79 -10.46
N GLN A 94 9.47 -16.20 -10.79
CA GLN A 94 9.76 -16.97 -12.00
C GLN A 94 9.04 -18.32 -12.02
N ARG A 95 9.05 -19.06 -10.90
CA ARG A 95 8.39 -20.38 -10.77
C ARG A 95 6.89 -20.30 -11.06
N TYR A 96 6.25 -19.19 -10.71
CA TYR A 96 4.81 -19.00 -10.93
C TYR A 96 4.47 -18.15 -12.16
N GLY A 97 5.48 -17.75 -12.94
CA GLY A 97 5.29 -16.98 -14.17
C GLY A 97 4.71 -15.58 -13.93
N TRP A 98 5.07 -14.94 -12.82
CA TRP A 98 4.64 -13.57 -12.53
C TRP A 98 5.67 -12.59 -13.09
N GLU A 99 5.21 -11.65 -13.90
CA GLU A 99 6.04 -10.58 -14.44
C GLU A 99 6.17 -9.48 -13.40
N ILE A 100 7.37 -8.89 -13.31
CA ILE A 100 7.63 -7.74 -12.44
C ILE A 100 7.59 -6.50 -13.31
N LEU A 101 6.76 -5.53 -12.94
CA LEU A 101 6.80 -4.22 -13.57
C LEU A 101 8.06 -3.48 -13.10
N PRO A 102 8.97 -3.07 -14.01
CA PRO A 102 10.18 -2.36 -13.61
C PRO A 102 9.85 -1.10 -12.80
N HIS A 103 10.51 -0.94 -11.66
CA HIS A 103 10.32 0.21 -10.79
C HIS A 103 11.67 0.92 -10.58
N PRO A 104 11.77 2.23 -10.86
CA PRO A 104 12.98 2.99 -10.58
C PRO A 104 13.24 3.15 -9.07
N ALA A 105 14.50 3.34 -8.70
CA ALA A 105 14.87 3.55 -7.30
C ALA A 105 14.34 4.90 -6.80
N HIS A 106 13.87 4.93 -5.55
CA HIS A 106 13.39 6.15 -4.87
C HIS A 106 12.22 6.87 -5.57
N SER A 107 11.30 6.12 -6.20
CA SER A 107 10.20 6.71 -6.97
C SER A 107 8.80 6.40 -6.40
N PRO A 108 8.49 6.87 -5.17
CA PRO A 108 7.16 6.68 -4.57
C PRO A 108 6.06 7.40 -5.38
N ASP A 109 6.40 8.44 -6.13
CA ASP A 109 5.51 9.15 -7.06
C ASP A 109 5.05 8.30 -8.25
N LEU A 110 5.70 7.15 -8.48
CA LEU A 110 5.36 6.13 -9.48
C LEU A 110 4.78 4.85 -8.87
N ALA A 111 4.57 4.80 -7.56
CA ALA A 111 3.96 3.67 -6.85
C ALA A 111 2.50 4.01 -6.46
N PRO A 112 1.48 3.35 -7.04
CA PRO A 112 0.08 3.63 -6.74
C PRO A 112 -0.27 3.54 -5.25
N SER A 113 0.37 2.62 -4.52
CA SER A 113 0.17 2.51 -3.07
C SER A 113 0.60 3.79 -2.35
N ASP A 114 1.71 4.41 -2.76
CA ASP A 114 2.26 5.60 -2.11
C ASP A 114 1.53 6.88 -2.53
N PHE A 115 1.37 7.12 -3.83
CA PHE A 115 0.78 8.38 -4.31
C PHE A 115 -0.76 8.42 -4.19
N HIS A 116 -1.44 7.27 -4.10
CA HIS A 116 -2.91 7.21 -4.13
C HIS A 116 -3.52 6.57 -2.89
N LEU A 117 -3.03 5.41 -2.43
CA LEU A 117 -3.69 4.65 -1.37
C LEU A 117 -3.35 5.15 0.04
N PHE A 118 -2.07 5.34 0.34
CA PHE A 118 -1.63 5.61 1.71
C PHE A 118 -1.91 7.04 2.19
N GLY A 119 -2.01 8.02 1.29
CA GLY A 119 -2.38 9.40 1.64
C GLY A 119 -3.79 9.49 2.29
N PRO A 120 -4.84 9.03 1.61
CA PRO A 120 -6.19 8.89 2.17
C PRO A 120 -6.23 8.04 3.45
N LEU A 121 -5.54 6.90 3.49
CA LEU A 121 -5.49 6.04 4.67
C LEU A 121 -4.93 6.78 5.89
N LYS A 122 -3.81 7.50 5.72
CA LYS A 122 -3.21 8.30 6.80
C LYS A 122 -4.15 9.40 7.30
N ARG A 123 -4.95 10.00 6.41
CA ARG A 123 -5.96 11.00 6.79
C ARG A 123 -7.09 10.36 7.59
N HIS A 124 -7.54 9.17 7.20
CA HIS A 124 -8.56 8.41 7.91
C HIS A 124 -8.12 8.04 9.33
N LEU A 125 -6.93 7.45 9.46
CA LEU A 125 -6.36 7.07 10.76
C LEU A 125 -5.91 8.27 11.61
N GLY A 126 -5.88 9.47 11.02
CA GLY A 126 -5.38 10.68 11.65
C GLY A 126 -6.19 11.08 12.88
N GLY A 127 -5.58 11.01 14.05
CA GLY A 127 -6.23 11.38 15.32
C GLY A 127 -7.03 10.25 15.97
N MET A 128 -7.07 9.06 15.37
CA MET A 128 -7.62 7.86 16.00
C MET A 128 -6.61 7.28 17.01
N ALA A 129 -7.12 6.75 18.11
CA ALA A 129 -6.37 5.96 19.07
C ALA A 129 -7.00 4.56 19.14
N PHE A 130 -6.15 3.54 19.18
CA PHE A 130 -6.57 2.14 19.26
C PHE A 130 -6.01 1.54 20.54
N GLU A 131 -6.85 0.84 21.29
CA GLU A 131 -6.42 0.17 22.53
C GLU A 131 -5.66 -1.11 22.22
N THR A 132 -6.09 -1.84 21.20
CA THR A 132 -5.49 -3.10 20.77
C THR A 132 -5.06 -3.10 19.31
N GLU A 133 -4.18 -4.04 18.94
CA GLU A 133 -3.83 -4.31 17.55
C GLU A 133 -5.05 -4.80 16.75
N ASP A 134 -5.95 -5.57 17.36
CA ASP A 134 -7.16 -6.07 16.71
C ASP A 134 -8.14 -4.95 16.35
N ASP A 135 -8.25 -3.90 17.19
CA ASP A 135 -9.07 -2.72 16.89
C ASP A 135 -8.54 -2.00 15.65
N LEU A 136 -7.21 -1.81 15.58
CA LEU A 136 -6.56 -1.19 14.42
C LEU A 136 -6.75 -2.05 13.17
N ILE A 137 -6.56 -3.37 13.25
CA ILE A 137 -6.74 -4.27 12.11
C ILE A 137 -8.19 -4.26 11.63
N SER A 138 -9.14 -4.24 12.56
CA SER A 138 -10.58 -4.17 12.24
C SER A 138 -10.93 -2.86 11.54
N GLU A 139 -10.39 -1.74 12.02
CA GLU A 139 -10.58 -0.44 11.39
C GLU A 139 -9.93 -0.38 9.99
N LEU A 140 -8.73 -0.93 9.82
CA LEU A 140 -8.08 -1.03 8.51
C LEU A 140 -8.96 -1.82 7.52
N ARG A 141 -9.48 -2.97 7.93
CA ARG A 141 -10.39 -3.78 7.10
C ARG A 141 -11.65 -3.01 6.75
N ASN A 142 -12.31 -2.43 7.73
CA ASN A 142 -13.50 -1.61 7.53
C ASN A 142 -13.23 -0.47 6.54
N TRP A 143 -12.11 0.24 6.68
CA TRP A 143 -11.75 1.30 5.75
C TRP A 143 -11.60 0.78 4.32
N PHE A 144 -10.84 -0.30 4.11
CA PHE A 144 -10.65 -0.88 2.77
C PHE A 144 -11.94 -1.43 2.17
N ASP A 145 -12.82 -2.04 2.96
CA ASP A 145 -14.08 -2.63 2.51
C ASP A 145 -15.11 -1.56 2.10
N ASN A 146 -14.97 -0.32 2.60
CA ASN A 146 -15.82 0.82 2.25
C ASN A 146 -15.29 1.67 1.09
N LEU A 147 -14.13 1.34 0.51
CA LEU A 147 -13.62 2.05 -0.66
C LEU A 147 -14.34 1.61 -1.94
N ASP A 148 -14.76 2.58 -2.74
CA ASP A 148 -15.39 2.33 -4.04
C ASP A 148 -14.40 1.70 -5.03
N VAL A 149 -14.88 0.83 -5.92
CA VAL A 149 -14.10 0.27 -7.03
C VAL A 149 -13.45 1.37 -7.87
N ASP A 150 -14.15 2.48 -8.09
CA ASP A 150 -13.65 3.60 -8.88
C ASP A 150 -12.46 4.29 -8.21
N PHE A 151 -12.36 4.29 -6.87
CA PHE A 151 -11.16 4.73 -6.17
C PHE A 151 -9.94 3.93 -6.63
N PHE A 152 -10.03 2.62 -6.69
CA PHE A 152 -8.91 1.77 -7.11
C PHE A 152 -8.62 1.90 -8.62
N ARG A 153 -9.65 2.02 -9.46
CA ARG A 153 -9.46 2.25 -10.90
C ARG A 153 -8.70 3.54 -11.18
N VAL A 154 -9.07 4.63 -10.49
CA VAL A 154 -8.38 5.92 -10.62
C VAL A 154 -6.91 5.78 -10.23
N GLY A 155 -6.61 5.08 -9.14
CA GLY A 155 -5.24 4.86 -8.69
C GLY A 155 -4.37 4.12 -9.70
N ILE A 156 -4.88 3.01 -10.26
CA ILE A 156 -4.17 2.24 -11.29
C ILE A 156 -4.04 3.04 -12.60
N ASN A 157 -5.12 3.67 -13.07
CA ASN A 157 -5.11 4.39 -14.35
C ASN A 157 -4.21 5.63 -14.31
N SER A 158 -4.04 6.25 -13.14
CA SER A 158 -3.14 7.38 -12.94
C SER A 158 -1.65 7.01 -13.07
N LEU A 159 -1.31 5.71 -13.05
CA LEU A 159 0.07 5.28 -13.24
C LEU A 159 0.59 5.66 -14.64
N LEU A 160 -0.23 5.50 -15.69
CA LEU A 160 0.19 5.81 -17.06
C LEU A 160 0.49 7.30 -17.26
N SER A 161 -0.38 8.18 -16.75
CA SER A 161 -0.16 9.62 -16.86
C SER A 161 1.04 10.09 -16.03
N ARG A 162 1.29 9.47 -14.87
CA ARG A 162 2.47 9.74 -14.05
C ARG A 162 3.76 9.27 -14.72
N LEU A 163 3.77 8.08 -15.32
CA LEU A 163 4.90 7.58 -16.10
C LEU A 163 5.21 8.51 -17.27
N GLN A 164 4.19 8.96 -18.01
CA GLN A 164 4.38 9.92 -19.09
C GLN A 164 4.98 11.23 -18.58
N LYS A 165 4.46 11.76 -17.48
CA LYS A 165 4.99 12.99 -16.88
C LYS A 165 6.43 12.84 -16.39
N CYS A 166 6.81 11.67 -15.87
CA CYS A 166 8.20 11.37 -15.51
C CYS A 166 9.13 11.41 -16.74
N ILE A 167 8.68 10.85 -17.88
CA ILE A 167 9.41 10.92 -19.16
C ILE A 167 9.55 12.36 -19.62
N ASP A 168 8.46 13.14 -19.59
CA ASP A 168 8.44 14.55 -20.01
C ASP A 168 9.35 15.41 -19.12
N LEU A 169 9.52 15.03 -17.85
CA LEU A 169 10.42 15.67 -16.89
C LEU A 169 11.84 15.07 -16.90
N HIS A 170 12.18 14.24 -17.89
CA HIS A 170 13.50 13.61 -18.02
C HIS A 170 13.95 12.83 -16.77
N GLY A 171 13.01 12.19 -16.07
CA GLY A 171 13.27 11.42 -14.87
C GLY A 171 13.23 12.22 -13.56
N ASP A 172 12.91 13.52 -13.59
CA ASP A 172 12.65 14.29 -12.37
C ASP A 172 11.29 13.93 -11.74
N TYR A 173 11.12 14.29 -10.47
CA TYR A 173 9.93 13.96 -9.69
C TYR A 173 8.65 14.53 -10.31
N VAL A 174 7.62 13.70 -10.37
CA VAL A 174 6.31 14.02 -10.96
C VAL A 174 5.51 14.98 -10.07
N GLU A 175 5.85 15.04 -8.78
CA GLU A 175 5.17 15.87 -7.77
C GLU A 175 5.99 17.11 -7.37
N LYS A 176 5.37 18.28 -7.52
CA LYS A 176 5.61 19.53 -6.79
C LYS A 176 4.25 20.08 -6.35
#